data_AF-A0A1T5HT30-F1
#
_entry.id   AF-A0A1T5HT30-F1
#
_cell.length_a   1.000
_cell.length_b   1.000
_cell.length_c   1.000
_cell.angle_alpha   90.00
_cell.angle_beta   90.00
_cell.angle_gamma   90.00
#
_symmetry.space_group_name_H-M   'P 1'
#
loop_
_entity.id
_entity.type
_entity.pdbx_description
1 polymer ?
#
loop_
_entity_poly.entity_id
_entity_poly.type
_entity_poly.pdbx_seq_one_letter_code
_entity_poly.pdbx_strand_id
1 'polypeptide(L)'
;MHNIIIISSFHKNLGKCNPNELYKIIEEIQPGVIFEELCFETFSMVYADNSIPNTIEAIAIKNYIRNYSVKHFPVDTYPLDERDLFSGADKIANRSPEYINLWNKQISMITNHGFDFINSNACYELLDKISDIEKKVLTEINDIKLSREYESERALNNNRECEMLKNIYDYSRKNDFNIAVFICGVEHRKPLKNKIQEKVTKEELNINWKFYNDN
;
A
#
# COMPACT_ATOMS: atom_id res chain seq x y z
N MET A 1 5.64 -19.50 -14.49
CA MET A 1 4.78 -19.22 -13.31
C MET A 1 5.29 -17.92 -12.71
N HIS A 2 4.45 -16.89 -12.68
CA HIS A 2 4.81 -15.59 -12.16
C HIS A 2 4.75 -15.62 -10.63
N ASN A 3 5.82 -15.23 -9.94
CA ASN A 3 5.77 -15.02 -8.48
C ASN A 3 5.71 -13.52 -8.21
N ILE A 4 4.73 -13.07 -7.43
CA ILE A 4 4.61 -11.67 -7.04
C ILE A 4 4.60 -11.59 -5.51
N ILE A 5 5.55 -10.84 -4.95
CA ILE A 5 5.63 -10.58 -3.52
C ILE A 5 5.08 -9.19 -3.24
N ILE A 6 4.01 -9.12 -2.45
CA ILE A 6 3.43 -7.85 -2.01
C ILE A 6 4.16 -7.38 -0.76
N ILE A 7 4.73 -6.18 -0.82
CA ILE A 7 5.37 -5.49 0.28
C ILE A 7 4.51 -4.27 0.62
N SER A 8 4.02 -4.23 1.84
CA SER A 8 3.30 -3.08 2.35
C SER A 8 4.25 -2.05 2.90
N SER A 9 3.93 -0.78 2.63
CA SER A 9 4.71 0.38 3.01
C SER A 9 3.88 1.39 3.81
N PHE A 10 4.57 2.37 4.36
CA PHE A 10 3.99 3.50 5.06
C PHE A 10 4.77 4.74 4.65
N HIS A 11 4.11 5.72 4.01
CA HIS A 11 4.77 6.83 3.31
C HIS A 11 5.68 7.75 4.17
N LYS A 12 5.75 7.52 5.49
CA LYS A 12 6.58 8.30 6.42
C LYS A 12 7.80 7.52 6.87
N ASN A 13 8.95 8.19 6.88
CA ASN A 13 10.16 7.68 7.48
C ASN A 13 10.04 7.70 9.02
N LEU A 14 9.87 6.54 9.64
CA LEU A 14 9.66 6.35 11.07
C LEU A 14 10.50 5.19 11.60
N GLY A 15 11.60 5.50 12.29
CA GLY A 15 12.45 4.49 12.93
C GLY A 15 12.88 3.39 11.95
N LYS A 16 12.44 2.15 12.20
CA LYS A 16 12.72 0.99 11.31
C LYS A 16 11.90 0.95 10.02
N CYS A 17 10.88 1.80 9.85
CA CYS A 17 10.22 2.01 8.57
C CYS A 17 10.94 3.15 7.84
N ASN A 18 11.96 2.82 7.06
CA ASN A 18 12.78 3.79 6.36
C ASN A 18 13.28 3.24 5.00
N PRO A 19 13.80 4.10 4.10
CA PRO A 19 14.21 3.67 2.77
C PRO A 19 15.30 2.60 2.76
N ASN A 20 16.22 2.60 3.72
CA ASN A 20 17.33 1.64 3.75
C ASN A 20 16.85 0.24 4.10
N GLU A 21 15.89 0.12 5.02
CA GLU A 21 15.29 -1.17 5.35
C GLU A 21 14.47 -1.70 4.17
N LEU A 22 13.70 -0.85 3.48
CA LEU A 22 12.99 -1.26 2.26
C LEU A 22 13.96 -1.71 1.16
N TYR A 23 15.04 -0.95 0.95
CA TYR A 23 16.07 -1.30 -0.03
C TYR A 23 16.65 -2.70 0.24
N LYS A 24 16.98 -3.02 1.51
CA LYS A 24 17.50 -4.35 1.89
C LYS A 24 16.50 -5.47 1.55
N ILE A 25 15.21 -5.24 1.82
CA ILE A 25 14.16 -6.21 1.49
C ILE A 25 14.09 -6.44 -0.02
N ILE A 26 14.13 -5.37 -0.82
CA ILE A 26 14.13 -5.48 -2.29
C ILE A 26 15.39 -6.20 -2.78
N GLU A 27 16.55 -5.88 -2.21
CA GLU A 27 17.85 -6.49 -2.53
C GLU A 27 17.92 -7.97 -2.18
N GLU A 28 17.27 -8.41 -1.10
CA GLU A 28 17.13 -9.81 -0.72
C GLU A 28 16.23 -10.57 -1.71
N ILE A 29 15.14 -9.96 -2.16
CA ILE A 29 14.18 -10.57 -3.08
C ILE A 29 14.73 -10.66 -4.51
N GLN A 30 15.56 -9.70 -4.92
CA GLN A 30 16.13 -9.58 -6.27
C GLN A 30 15.06 -9.64 -7.39
N PRO A 31 14.03 -8.78 -7.38
CA PRO A 31 12.97 -8.84 -8.37
C PRO A 31 13.47 -8.48 -9.77
N GLY A 32 12.91 -9.16 -10.78
CA GLY A 32 13.05 -8.76 -12.19
C GLY A 32 12.06 -7.69 -12.61
N VAL A 33 10.97 -7.51 -11.84
CA VAL A 33 9.93 -6.50 -12.06
C VAL A 33 9.51 -5.85 -10.74
N ILE A 34 9.36 -4.54 -10.70
CA ILE A 34 8.78 -3.78 -9.58
C ILE A 34 7.49 -3.10 -10.07
N PHE A 35 6.40 -3.33 -9.37
CA PHE A 35 5.13 -2.62 -9.51
C PHE A 35 4.96 -1.65 -8.36
N GLU A 36 4.51 -0.43 -8.64
CA GLU A 36 4.34 0.62 -7.64
C GLU A 36 2.93 1.24 -7.74
N GLU A 37 2.32 1.49 -6.58
CA GLU A 37 1.05 2.23 -6.42
C GLU A 37 1.23 3.72 -6.76
N LEU A 38 1.41 4.01 -8.04
CA LEU A 38 1.48 5.36 -8.59
C LEU A 38 0.70 5.41 -9.89
N CYS A 39 0.06 6.55 -10.18
CA CYS A 39 -0.40 6.86 -11.53
C CYS A 39 0.79 7.20 -12.44
N PHE A 40 0.58 7.10 -13.75
CA PHE A 40 1.65 7.29 -14.74
C PHE A 40 2.31 8.68 -14.66
N GLU A 41 1.52 9.72 -14.45
CA GLU A 41 1.99 11.11 -14.33
C GLU A 41 2.90 11.26 -13.10
N THR A 42 2.44 10.78 -11.94
CA THR A 42 3.20 10.85 -10.69
C THR A 42 4.48 10.03 -10.79
N PHE A 43 4.39 8.82 -11.35
CA PHE A 43 5.54 7.96 -11.62
C PHE A 43 6.60 8.68 -12.46
N SER A 44 6.18 9.29 -13.58
CA SER A 44 7.08 10.01 -14.48
C SER A 44 7.77 11.18 -13.78
N MET A 45 7.06 11.90 -12.90
CA MET A 45 7.61 13.01 -12.12
C MET A 45 8.59 12.55 -11.05
N VAL A 46 8.29 11.48 -10.32
CA VAL A 46 9.12 10.96 -9.22
C VAL A 46 10.45 10.40 -9.75
N TYR A 47 10.41 9.72 -10.90
CA TYR A 47 11.57 9.04 -11.47
C TYR A 47 12.28 9.80 -12.58
N ALA A 48 11.91 11.06 -12.85
CA ALA A 48 12.70 11.96 -13.69
C ALA A 48 14.13 12.17 -13.11
N ASP A 49 15.11 12.38 -14.01
CA ASP A 49 16.54 12.46 -13.66
C ASP A 49 16.85 13.49 -12.57
N ASN A 50 16.20 14.66 -12.64
CA ASN A 50 16.41 15.77 -11.70
C ASN A 50 15.49 15.74 -10.48
N SER A 51 14.63 14.73 -10.35
CA SER A 51 13.68 14.62 -9.25
C SER A 51 14.35 14.08 -7.99
N ILE A 52 14.04 14.67 -6.84
CA ILE A 52 14.47 14.16 -5.52
C ILE A 52 13.22 13.56 -4.85
N PRO A 53 13.09 12.23 -4.78
CA PRO A 53 11.94 11.60 -4.16
C PRO A 53 11.89 11.90 -2.66
N ASN A 54 10.67 12.04 -2.13
CA ASN A 54 10.41 12.35 -0.72
C ASN A 54 9.70 11.23 0.05
N THR A 55 9.21 10.20 -0.64
CA THR A 55 8.60 9.02 -0.03
C THR A 55 9.63 7.92 0.21
N ILE A 56 9.37 7.03 1.17
CA ILE A 56 10.32 5.96 1.51
C ILE A 56 10.48 4.96 0.36
N GLU A 57 9.38 4.71 -0.36
CA GLU A 57 9.27 3.81 -1.49
C GLU A 57 10.12 4.32 -2.63
N ALA A 58 9.91 5.57 -3.04
CA ALA A 58 10.60 6.15 -4.16
C ALA A 58 12.10 6.34 -3.89
N ILE A 59 12.50 6.68 -2.66
CA ILE A 59 13.92 6.74 -2.29
C ILE A 59 14.57 5.34 -2.40
N ALA A 60 13.93 4.32 -1.85
CA ALA A 60 14.46 2.95 -1.86
C ALA A 60 14.56 2.39 -3.29
N ILE A 61 13.49 2.50 -4.07
CA ILE A 61 13.43 2.00 -5.45
C ILE A 61 14.42 2.77 -6.32
N LYS A 62 14.50 4.11 -6.22
CA LYS A 62 15.46 4.92 -7.00
C LYS A 62 16.91 4.54 -6.71
N ASN A 63 17.23 4.16 -5.47
CA ASN A 63 18.55 3.63 -5.12
C ASN A 63 18.77 2.22 -5.69
N TYR A 64 17.76 1.35 -5.66
CA TYR A 64 17.84 0.00 -6.21
C TYR A 64 18.07 0.00 -7.72
N ILE A 65 17.28 0.75 -8.49
CA ILE A 65 17.38 0.78 -9.97
C ILE A 65 18.68 1.39 -10.50
N ARG A 66 19.45 2.12 -9.67
CA ARG A 66 20.79 2.61 -10.02
C ARG A 66 21.83 1.50 -10.08
N ASN A 67 21.64 0.45 -9.29
CA ASN A 67 22.59 -0.64 -9.12
C ASN A 67 22.15 -1.92 -9.86
N TYR A 68 20.86 -2.05 -10.15
CA TYR A 68 20.27 -3.26 -10.71
C TYR A 68 19.40 -2.98 -11.93
N SER A 69 19.52 -3.81 -12.96
CA SER A 69 18.63 -3.78 -14.11
C SER A 69 17.31 -4.46 -13.77
N VAL A 70 16.28 -3.66 -13.50
CA VAL A 70 14.94 -4.12 -13.16
C VAL A 70 13.91 -3.38 -14.02
N LYS A 71 12.84 -4.07 -14.43
CA LYS A 71 11.72 -3.39 -15.07
C LYS A 71 10.82 -2.78 -13.98
N HIS A 72 10.40 -1.53 -14.14
CA HIS A 72 9.69 -0.81 -13.08
C HIS A 72 8.49 -0.07 -13.68
N PHE A 73 7.31 -0.29 -13.10
CA PHE A 73 6.04 0.16 -13.67
C PHE A 73 5.08 0.72 -12.62
N PRO A 74 4.35 1.81 -12.94
CA PRO A 74 3.15 2.20 -12.21
C PRO A 74 2.02 1.20 -12.49
N VAL A 75 1.18 0.93 -11.48
CA VAL A 75 0.00 0.06 -11.64
C VAL A 75 -1.31 0.73 -11.26
N ASP A 76 -1.27 1.93 -10.72
CA ASP A 76 -2.47 2.74 -10.46
C ASP A 76 -2.73 3.67 -11.66
N THR A 77 -3.96 4.15 -11.83
CA THR A 77 -4.31 5.24 -12.75
C THR A 77 -5.02 6.40 -12.08
N TYR A 78 -5.40 6.24 -10.81
CA TYR A 78 -6.02 7.34 -10.06
C TYR A 78 -4.93 8.31 -9.60
N PRO A 79 -5.03 9.60 -9.94
CA PRO A 79 -4.12 10.60 -9.40
C PRO A 79 -4.35 10.77 -7.90
N LEU A 80 -3.31 11.19 -7.19
CA LEU A 80 -3.46 11.63 -5.80
C LEU A 80 -4.14 12.99 -5.78
N ASP A 81 -5.38 13.04 -5.31
CA ASP A 81 -6.13 14.27 -5.07
C ASP A 81 -6.44 14.39 -3.58
N GLU A 82 -5.89 15.40 -2.92
CA GLU A 82 -6.13 15.64 -1.48
C GLU A 82 -7.62 15.86 -1.16
N ARG A 83 -8.43 16.25 -2.15
CA ARG A 83 -9.88 16.45 -1.97
C ARG A 83 -10.65 15.14 -1.83
N ASP A 84 -10.05 14.03 -2.27
CA ASP A 84 -10.62 12.70 -2.11
C ASP A 84 -10.27 12.07 -0.77
N LEU A 85 -9.37 12.70 0.01
CA LEU A 85 -8.98 12.24 1.33
C LEU A 85 -10.02 12.59 2.38
N PHE A 86 -10.26 11.65 3.29
CA PHE A 86 -11.19 11.81 4.39
C PHE A 86 -10.71 12.90 5.36
N SER A 87 -11.45 14.01 5.42
CA SER A 87 -11.11 15.18 6.23
C SER A 87 -11.48 15.05 7.72
N GLY A 88 -12.11 13.94 8.10
CA GLY A 88 -12.76 13.79 9.41
C GLY A 88 -11.90 13.22 10.53
N ALA A 89 -10.62 12.90 10.28
CA ALA A 89 -9.74 12.30 11.28
C ALA A 89 -9.69 13.10 12.59
N ASP A 90 -9.60 14.43 12.52
CA ASP A 90 -9.60 15.30 13.70
C ASP A 90 -10.92 15.27 14.47
N LYS A 91 -12.05 15.19 13.76
CA LYS A 91 -13.37 15.07 14.40
C LYS A 91 -13.49 13.74 15.15
N ILE A 92 -12.96 12.66 14.59
CA ILE A 92 -12.95 11.34 15.23
C ILE A 92 -12.02 11.35 16.45
N ALA A 93 -10.80 11.88 16.30
CA ALA A 93 -9.83 11.99 17.38
C ALA A 93 -10.38 12.78 18.59
N ASN A 94 -11.06 13.89 18.34
CA ASN A 94 -11.69 14.69 19.39
C ASN A 94 -12.83 13.98 20.14
N ARG A 95 -13.42 12.93 19.55
CA ARG A 95 -14.54 12.17 20.12
C ARG A 95 -14.11 10.84 20.74
N SER A 96 -12.97 10.30 20.33
CA SER A 96 -12.51 8.98 20.73
C SER A 96 -11.04 9.00 21.19
N PRO A 97 -10.80 9.03 22.52
CA PRO A 97 -9.46 8.79 23.06
C PRO A 97 -8.89 7.42 22.67
N GLU A 98 -9.77 6.44 22.47
CA GLU A 98 -9.38 5.10 22.01
C GLU A 98 -8.77 5.15 20.60
N TYR A 99 -9.35 5.92 19.68
CA TYR A 99 -8.80 6.14 18.34
C TYR A 99 -7.37 6.67 18.40
N ILE A 100 -7.14 7.71 19.21
CA ILE A 100 -5.82 8.31 19.40
C ILE A 100 -4.83 7.27 19.97
N ASN A 101 -5.26 6.48 20.95
CA ASN A 101 -4.42 5.43 21.54
C ASN A 101 -4.03 4.35 20.53
N LEU A 102 -4.94 3.94 19.64
CA LEU A 102 -4.63 2.97 18.58
C LEU A 102 -3.64 3.54 17.55
N TRP A 103 -3.81 4.80 17.13
CA TRP A 103 -2.85 5.46 16.24
C TRP A 103 -1.47 5.62 16.88
N ASN A 104 -1.41 6.04 18.14
CA ASN A 104 -0.15 6.12 18.88
C ASN A 104 0.53 4.74 19.00
N LYS A 105 -0.27 3.68 19.24
CA LYS A 105 0.21 2.31 19.24
C LYS A 105 0.75 1.92 17.86
N GLN A 106 0.03 2.24 16.78
CA GLN A 106 0.47 1.96 15.41
C GLN A 106 1.80 2.64 15.10
N ILE A 107 1.92 3.94 15.37
CA ILE A 107 3.15 4.71 15.16
C ILE A 107 4.31 4.13 15.99
N SER A 108 4.06 3.77 17.25
CA SER A 108 5.07 3.11 18.10
C SER A 108 5.53 1.78 17.51
N MET A 109 4.59 0.94 17.05
CA MET A 109 4.92 -0.36 16.45
C MET A 109 5.68 -0.21 15.13
N ILE A 110 5.25 0.70 14.25
CA ILE A 110 5.95 1.03 13.00
C ILE A 110 7.37 1.54 13.30
N THR A 111 7.52 2.42 14.28
CA THR A 111 8.83 2.97 14.64
C THR A 111 9.79 1.88 15.14
N ASN A 112 9.31 0.97 15.98
CA ASN A 112 10.13 -0.04 16.65
C ASN A 112 10.36 -1.32 15.82
N HIS A 113 9.45 -1.63 14.89
CA HIS A 113 9.44 -2.91 14.15
C HIS A 113 9.38 -2.73 12.62
N GLY A 114 9.09 -1.53 12.11
CA GLY A 114 9.20 -1.21 10.69
C GLY A 114 8.36 -2.11 9.78
N PHE A 115 9.00 -2.60 8.72
CA PHE A 115 8.38 -3.49 7.74
C PHE A 115 7.92 -4.82 8.32
N ASP A 116 8.56 -5.32 9.38
CA ASP A 116 8.11 -6.55 10.05
C ASP A 116 6.71 -6.39 10.61
N PHE A 117 6.43 -5.25 11.26
CA PHE A 117 5.10 -4.97 11.79
C PHE A 117 4.11 -4.65 10.67
N ILE A 118 4.45 -3.74 9.75
CA ILE A 118 3.54 -3.30 8.67
C ILE A 118 3.06 -4.48 7.81
N ASN A 119 3.90 -5.50 7.64
CA ASN A 119 3.57 -6.70 6.87
C ASN A 119 3.06 -7.87 7.73
N SER A 120 2.73 -7.63 9.00
CA SER A 120 2.23 -8.68 9.92
C SER A 120 0.71 -8.69 10.08
N ASN A 121 0.17 -9.82 10.52
CA ASN A 121 -1.23 -9.93 10.95
C ASN A 121 -1.59 -8.96 12.10
N ALA A 122 -0.63 -8.63 12.97
CA ALA A 122 -0.88 -7.69 14.07
C ALA A 122 -1.19 -6.27 13.56
N CYS A 123 -0.60 -5.85 12.43
CA CYS A 123 -0.95 -4.57 11.82
C CYS A 123 -2.35 -4.62 11.21
N TYR A 124 -2.74 -5.73 10.57
CA TYR A 124 -4.11 -5.90 10.08
C TYR A 124 -5.16 -5.75 11.17
N GLU A 125 -4.98 -6.47 12.29
CA GLU A 125 -5.92 -6.43 13.40
C GLU A 125 -6.00 -5.04 14.03
N LEU A 126 -4.89 -4.27 14.01
CA LEU A 126 -4.88 -2.91 14.50
C LEU A 126 -5.65 -1.96 13.57
N LEU A 127 -5.44 -2.08 12.26
CA LEU A 127 -6.16 -1.29 11.25
C LEU A 127 -7.66 -1.61 11.24
N ASP A 128 -8.06 -2.87 11.44
CA ASP A 128 -9.47 -3.25 11.57
C ASP A 128 -10.11 -2.56 12.78
N LYS A 129 -9.44 -2.57 13.94
CA LYS A 129 -9.92 -1.86 15.14
C LYS A 129 -10.04 -0.36 14.93
N ILE A 130 -9.08 0.25 14.22
CA ILE A 130 -9.16 1.67 13.85
C ILE A 130 -10.40 1.92 12.99
N SER A 131 -10.62 1.12 11.93
CA SER A 131 -11.79 1.27 11.05
C SER A 131 -13.12 1.05 11.79
N ASP A 132 -13.19 0.11 12.72
CA ASP A 132 -14.39 -0.14 13.53
C ASP A 132 -14.71 1.05 14.43
N ILE A 133 -13.69 1.67 15.05
CA ILE A 133 -13.88 2.89 15.84
C ILE A 133 -14.30 4.06 14.95
N GLU A 134 -13.70 4.21 13.77
CA GLU A 134 -14.09 5.27 12.83
C GLU A 134 -15.56 5.18 12.47
N LYS A 135 -16.04 4.01 12.05
CA LYS A 135 -17.45 3.78 11.70
C LYS A 135 -18.39 4.05 12.87
N LYS A 136 -18.02 3.56 14.06
CA LYS A 136 -18.79 3.80 15.28
C LYS A 136 -18.91 5.29 15.57
N VAL A 137 -17.79 6.00 15.59
CA VAL A 137 -17.75 7.44 15.91
C VAL A 137 -18.46 8.26 14.84
N LEU A 138 -18.32 7.91 13.55
CA LEU A 138 -19.05 8.56 12.47
C LEU A 138 -20.57 8.41 12.62
N THR A 139 -21.02 7.23 13.03
CA THR A 139 -22.44 6.97 13.33
C THR A 139 -22.93 7.83 14.50
N GLU A 140 -22.12 7.97 15.56
CA GLU A 140 -22.44 8.80 16.73
C GLU A 140 -22.45 10.30 16.41
N ILE A 141 -21.52 10.77 15.57
CA ILE A 141 -21.47 12.16 15.11
C ILE A 141 -22.70 12.49 14.25
N ASN A 142 -23.20 11.52 13.49
CA ASN A 142 -24.36 11.65 12.61
C ASN A 142 -24.25 12.83 11.61
N ASP A 143 -23.03 13.11 11.15
CA ASP A 143 -22.74 14.11 10.13
C ASP A 143 -22.74 13.42 8.75
N ILE A 144 -23.84 13.59 8.02
CA ILE A 144 -24.05 12.96 6.71
C ILE A 144 -22.93 13.29 5.72
N LYS A 145 -22.38 14.51 5.77
CA LYS A 145 -21.29 14.90 4.87
C LYS A 145 -20.04 14.09 5.19
N LEU A 146 -19.70 13.99 6.47
CA LEU A 146 -18.54 13.25 6.95
C LEU A 146 -18.62 11.76 6.62
N SER A 147 -19.78 11.14 6.85
CA SER A 147 -19.99 9.74 6.50
C SER A 147 -19.88 9.52 4.99
N ARG A 148 -20.36 10.46 4.16
CA ARG A 148 -20.20 10.37 2.69
C ARG A 148 -18.76 10.50 2.24
N GLU A 149 -17.98 11.41 2.84
CA GLU A 149 -16.54 11.53 2.56
C GLU A 149 -15.82 10.21 2.88
N TYR A 150 -16.08 9.62 4.05
CA TYR A 150 -15.50 8.34 4.45
C TYR A 150 -15.83 7.21 3.46
N GLU A 151 -17.12 7.04 3.12
CA GLU A 151 -17.53 6.00 2.17
C GLU A 151 -16.98 6.23 0.76
N SER A 152 -16.81 7.49 0.34
CA SER A 152 -16.25 7.84 -0.97
C SER A 152 -14.77 7.48 -1.06
N GLU A 153 -13.97 7.79 -0.03
CA GLU A 153 -12.56 7.39 0.04
C GLU A 153 -12.42 5.86 0.03
N ARG A 154 -13.27 5.14 0.80
CA ARG A 154 -13.28 3.67 0.80
C ARG A 154 -13.65 3.08 -0.56
N ALA A 155 -14.60 3.68 -1.26
CA ALA A 155 -14.97 3.27 -2.61
C ALA A 155 -13.84 3.53 -3.62
N LEU A 156 -13.16 4.69 -3.50
CA LEU A 156 -12.00 5.02 -4.32
C LEU A 156 -10.87 4.00 -4.12
N ASN A 157 -10.51 3.70 -2.87
CA ASN A 157 -9.49 2.71 -2.55
C ASN A 157 -9.85 1.33 -3.12
N ASN A 158 -11.12 0.92 -3.02
CA ASN A 158 -11.58 -0.33 -3.63
C ASN A 158 -11.41 -0.34 -5.16
N ASN A 159 -11.66 0.77 -5.83
CA ASN A 159 -11.48 0.90 -7.29
C ASN A 159 -10.00 0.84 -7.67
N ARG A 160 -9.14 1.57 -6.93
CA ARG A 160 -7.68 1.54 -7.10
C ARG A 160 -7.12 0.13 -6.97
N GLU A 161 -7.54 -0.62 -5.95
CA GLU A 161 -7.14 -2.01 -5.74
C GLU A 161 -7.54 -2.93 -6.91
N CYS A 162 -8.76 -2.78 -7.42
CA CYS A 162 -9.22 -3.56 -8.58
C CYS A 162 -8.38 -3.26 -9.82
N GLU A 163 -8.05 -1.99 -10.01
CA GLU A 163 -7.28 -1.52 -11.16
C GLU A 163 -5.81 -1.94 -11.09
N MET A 164 -5.17 -1.78 -9.92
CA MET A 164 -3.80 -2.27 -9.69
C MET A 164 -3.68 -3.75 -10.01
N LEU A 165 -4.61 -4.57 -9.50
CA LEU A 165 -4.64 -5.99 -9.84
C LEU A 165 -4.84 -6.21 -11.34
N LYS A 166 -5.80 -5.53 -11.96
CA LYS A 166 -6.04 -5.65 -13.41
C LYS A 166 -4.75 -5.34 -14.20
N ASN A 167 -4.07 -4.24 -13.90
CA ASN A 167 -2.87 -3.80 -14.60
C ASN A 167 -1.70 -4.78 -14.42
N ILE A 168 -1.53 -5.33 -13.20
CA ILE A 168 -0.53 -6.37 -12.93
C ILE A 168 -0.81 -7.64 -13.74
N TYR A 169 -2.08 -8.10 -13.79
CA TYR A 169 -2.46 -9.26 -14.59
C TYR A 169 -2.26 -8.99 -16.10
N ASP A 170 -2.65 -7.82 -16.59
CA ASP A 170 -2.50 -7.44 -18.00
C ASP A 170 -1.03 -7.41 -18.42
N TYR A 171 -0.14 -6.90 -17.56
CA TYR A 171 1.31 -6.96 -17.77
C TYR A 171 1.80 -8.41 -17.79
N SER A 172 1.37 -9.21 -16.80
CA SER A 172 1.80 -10.60 -16.61
C SER A 172 1.32 -11.55 -17.70
N ARG A 173 0.27 -11.22 -18.47
CA ARG A 173 -0.13 -12.01 -19.66
C ARG A 173 0.79 -11.78 -20.86
N LYS A 174 1.49 -10.65 -20.91
CA LYS A 174 2.27 -10.20 -22.08
C LYS A 174 3.77 -10.31 -21.87
N ASN A 175 4.22 -10.52 -20.64
CA ASN A 175 5.62 -10.48 -20.25
C ASN A 175 5.94 -11.61 -19.30
N ASP A 176 7.04 -12.31 -19.56
CA ASP A 176 7.59 -13.29 -18.64
C ASP A 176 8.47 -12.64 -17.59
N PHE A 177 8.37 -13.14 -16.36
CA PHE A 177 9.29 -12.85 -15.26
C PHE A 177 9.28 -14.00 -14.24
N ASN A 178 10.37 -14.15 -13.47
CA ASN A 178 10.41 -15.15 -12.41
C ASN A 178 9.81 -14.60 -11.11
N ILE A 179 10.30 -13.44 -10.68
CA ILE A 179 9.93 -12.77 -9.43
C ILE A 179 9.63 -11.30 -9.73
N ALA A 180 8.49 -10.82 -9.24
CA ALA A 180 8.16 -9.42 -9.15
C ALA A 180 7.88 -9.02 -7.70
N VAL A 181 8.05 -7.73 -7.41
CA VAL A 181 7.62 -7.10 -6.17
C VAL A 181 6.52 -6.10 -6.51
N PHE A 182 5.47 -6.08 -5.70
CA PHE A 182 4.44 -5.04 -5.74
C PHE A 182 4.45 -4.28 -4.41
N ILE A 183 4.72 -2.98 -4.47
CA ILE A 183 4.79 -2.10 -3.30
C ILE A 183 3.54 -1.21 -3.27
N CYS A 184 2.82 -1.24 -2.15
CA CYS A 184 1.62 -0.46 -1.93
C CYS A 184 1.46 -0.07 -0.46
N GLY A 185 0.63 0.94 -0.19
CA GLY A 185 0.28 1.34 1.17
C GLY A 185 -0.30 0.17 1.98
N VAL A 186 -0.01 0.15 3.28
CA VAL A 186 -0.47 -0.90 4.21
C VAL A 186 -2.00 -1.08 4.23
N GLU A 187 -2.74 -0.01 3.96
CA GLU A 187 -4.21 -0.02 3.99
C GLU A 187 -4.81 -0.90 2.88
N HIS A 188 -4.10 -1.05 1.75
CA HIS A 188 -4.54 -1.87 0.62
C HIS A 188 -4.28 -3.36 0.82
N ARG A 189 -3.41 -3.73 1.76
CA ARG A 189 -2.89 -5.10 1.90
C ARG A 189 -4.00 -6.13 2.13
N LYS A 190 -4.91 -5.87 3.09
CA LYS A 190 -6.02 -6.78 3.41
C LYS A 190 -7.07 -6.84 2.28
N PRO A 191 -7.57 -5.72 1.74
CA PRO A 191 -8.47 -5.76 0.58
C PRO A 191 -7.88 -6.46 -0.65
N LEU A 192 -6.59 -6.25 -0.95
CA LEU A 192 -5.89 -6.95 -2.02
C LEU A 192 -5.83 -8.45 -1.77
N LYS A 193 -5.54 -8.90 -0.54
CA LYS A 193 -5.54 -10.33 -0.16
C LYS A 193 -6.89 -10.98 -0.46
N ASN A 194 -7.98 -10.35 -0.08
CA ASN A 194 -9.33 -10.85 -0.36
C ASN A 194 -9.62 -10.91 -1.87
N LYS A 195 -9.34 -9.83 -2.60
CA LYS A 195 -9.56 -9.75 -4.06
C LYS A 195 -8.73 -10.74 -4.85
N ILE A 196 -7.48 -10.99 -4.44
CA ILE A 196 -6.59 -11.99 -5.04
C ILE A 196 -7.18 -13.38 -4.86
N GLN A 197 -7.64 -13.73 -3.66
CA GLN A 197 -8.28 -15.03 -3.40
C GLN A 197 -9.51 -15.22 -4.30
N GLU A 198 -10.34 -14.19 -4.46
CA GLU A 198 -11.49 -14.24 -5.37
C GLU A 198 -11.08 -14.37 -6.85
N LYS A 199 -10.02 -13.66 -7.29
CA LYS A 199 -9.55 -13.70 -8.68
C LYS A 199 -8.85 -15.00 -9.06
N VAL A 200 -8.06 -15.59 -8.16
CA VAL A 200 -7.39 -16.88 -8.41
C VAL A 200 -8.40 -17.98 -8.75
N THR A 201 -9.64 -17.90 -8.24
CA THR A 201 -10.70 -18.85 -8.61
C THR A 201 -11.28 -18.65 -10.02
N LYS A 202 -11.02 -17.53 -10.68
CA LYS A 202 -11.70 -17.10 -11.92
C LYS A 202 -10.77 -16.93 -13.14
N GLU A 203 -9.46 -16.78 -12.93
CA GLU A 203 -8.50 -16.44 -14.00
C GLU A 203 -7.65 -17.66 -14.40
N GLU A 204 -7.35 -17.79 -15.70
CA GLU A 204 -6.49 -18.87 -16.22
C GLU A 204 -4.99 -18.61 -15.98
N LEU A 205 -4.59 -17.34 -15.79
CA LEU A 205 -3.19 -16.98 -15.55
C LEU A 205 -2.79 -17.35 -14.12
N ASN A 206 -1.89 -18.33 -13.99
CA ASN A 206 -1.36 -18.76 -12.71
C ASN A 206 -0.25 -17.81 -12.19
N ILE A 207 -0.66 -16.82 -11.39
CA ILE A 207 0.22 -15.97 -10.60
C ILE A 207 0.26 -16.51 -9.16
N ASN A 208 1.46 -16.82 -8.68
CA ASN A 208 1.73 -17.16 -7.29
C ASN A 208 1.93 -15.88 -6.48
N TRP A 209 0.86 -15.45 -5.80
CA TRP A 209 0.89 -14.29 -4.90
C TRP A 209 1.43 -14.69 -3.54
N LYS A 210 2.45 -13.97 -3.08
CA LYS A 210 3.00 -14.05 -1.74
C LYS A 210 2.90 -12.70 -1.07
N PHE A 211 2.65 -12.72 0.22
CA PHE A 211 2.62 -11.54 1.05
C PHE A 211 3.90 -11.55 1.87
N TYR A 212 4.71 -10.50 1.81
CA TYR A 212 5.96 -10.43 2.56
C TYR A 212 5.66 -10.65 4.05
N ASN A 213 6.44 -11.46 4.75
CA ASN A 213 6.22 -11.85 6.16
C ASN A 213 4.88 -12.54 6.50
N ASP A 214 4.09 -12.97 5.52
CA ASP A 214 3.04 -13.97 5.77
C ASP A 214 3.70 -15.36 5.73
N ASN A 215 3.78 -16.02 6.90
CA ASN A 215 4.18 -17.43 7.01
C ASN A 215 3.05 -18.38 6.58
#